data_AF-A0A2C9M969-F1
#
_entry.id   AF-A0A2C9M969-F1
#
_cell.length_a   1.000
_cell.length_b   1.000
_cell.length_c   1.000
_cell.angle_alpha   90.00
_cell.angle_beta   90.00
_cell.angle_gamma   90.00
#
_symmetry.space_group_name_H-M   'P 1'
#
loop_
_entity.id
_entity.type
_entity.pdbx_description
1 polymer ?
#
loop_
_entity_poly.entity_id
_entity_poly.type
_entity_poly.pdbx_seq_one_letter_code
_entity_poly.pdbx_strand_id
1 'polypeptide(L)'
;MYFITDWNAVPIRQGVLVSESTCFKRNGDAIDLRYIIRDAAPVSYINHTLAPFSTGPTIFFEEAFPLLFTPPGMDADTIKMFRTLWFNELNFQHLITTAFYYVYNSNQGQSVTCSNASTLNYKVNLLSILNCMKDFSYEENSGSFTGSLQKVWNCFSTQIPHLDSFEKIESNFAEWNSHLSALGLTENNTVQFKRQYMYSIKYRIPRQVQEFRNLTAKTENAILNDVISLCGKKELYKLNSLQRMSDPVITDIVLIIVINYQKVFSSIAYNEYIHRQYFKYIIYCVPSLNEFEDYSQTMGFDYLTFIDGLTFGWWFYYECAASVMKLSLPVKGYLQIGDDVLLNTWNIVAMPRDDMMLSFSQRFVELNQIKINFSWPFWNTYLGQSAVQLSLQDLQNASSSQTDAESSKYPRVHYSSFATKFIRNLHGNIGPRMSVFGAGDIFYVPESLSNEYITATDIFRRNSCMVELALRVIYYGLKQPEKKRAFIPGHDLWGYDRKAPWQFFNVNDTFIHPFKWLLDAKTEEGRQFACQSYLPFLGRT
;
A
#
# COMPACT_ATOMS: atom_id res chain seq x y z
N MET A 1 -35.38 -20.69 2.31
CA MET A 1 -34.88 -20.51 0.93
C MET A 1 -35.01 -19.03 0.59
N TYR A 2 -33.88 -18.34 0.44
CA TYR A 2 -33.81 -16.90 0.14
C TYR A 2 -32.92 -16.73 -1.09
N PHE A 3 -33.33 -15.90 -2.04
CA PHE A 3 -32.55 -15.57 -3.23
C PHE A 3 -32.15 -14.10 -3.20
N ILE A 4 -30.87 -13.82 -3.45
CA ILE A 4 -30.37 -12.45 -3.68
C ILE A 4 -30.37 -12.25 -5.20
N THR A 5 -31.34 -11.49 -5.71
CA THR A 5 -31.61 -11.38 -7.15
C THR A 5 -30.91 -10.21 -7.84
N ASP A 6 -30.30 -9.30 -7.08
CA ASP A 6 -29.52 -8.18 -7.60
C ASP A 6 -28.42 -7.78 -6.61
N TRP A 7 -27.18 -8.21 -6.88
CA TRP A 7 -26.01 -7.84 -6.08
C TRP A 7 -25.52 -6.41 -6.35
N ASN A 8 -25.86 -5.80 -7.50
CA ASN A 8 -25.48 -4.42 -7.82
C ASN A 8 -26.31 -3.41 -7.02
N ALA A 9 -27.51 -3.80 -6.60
CA ALA A 9 -28.38 -3.01 -5.73
C ALA A 9 -28.09 -3.18 -4.22
N VAL A 10 -27.14 -4.02 -3.81
CA VAL A 10 -26.73 -4.17 -2.39
C VAL A 10 -25.59 -3.19 -2.09
N PRO A 11 -25.80 -2.11 -1.31
CA PRO A 11 -24.73 -1.17 -0.97
C PRO A 11 -23.82 -1.76 0.13
N ILE A 12 -22.89 -2.63 -0.24
CA ILE A 12 -21.89 -3.19 0.67
C ILE A 12 -20.84 -2.11 1.02
N ARG A 13 -21.05 -1.40 2.13
CA ARG A 13 -20.05 -0.57 2.84
C ARG A 13 -19.95 -1.07 4.31
N GLN A 14 -18.81 -1.01 5.01
CA GLN A 14 -18.38 -0.02 6.05
C GLN A 14 -17.19 -0.62 6.93
N GLY A 15 -17.25 -0.79 8.28
CA GLY A 15 -16.26 -1.54 9.12
C GLY A 15 -16.62 -1.85 10.61
N VAL A 16 -16.09 -2.93 11.25
CA VAL A 16 -16.38 -3.33 12.67
C VAL A 16 -15.84 -2.34 13.72
N LEU A 17 -16.65 -2.04 14.75
CA LEU A 17 -16.34 -1.11 15.83
C LEU A 17 -15.70 -1.80 17.06
N VAL A 18 -14.44 -1.44 17.35
CA VAL A 18 -13.72 -1.85 18.57
C VAL A 18 -13.95 -0.84 19.70
N SER A 19 -14.40 -1.32 20.86
CA SER A 19 -14.73 -0.56 22.07
C SER A 19 -14.53 -1.43 23.32
N GLU A 20 -14.70 -0.90 24.54
CA GLU A 20 -14.53 -1.67 25.79
C GLU A 20 -15.50 -2.85 25.93
N SER A 21 -16.66 -2.79 25.25
CA SER A 21 -17.64 -3.88 25.17
C SER A 21 -17.35 -4.90 24.05
N THR A 22 -16.34 -4.66 23.21
CA THR A 22 -16.00 -5.49 22.04
C THR A 22 -14.53 -5.92 21.95
N CYS A 23 -13.77 -5.86 23.05
CA CYS A 23 -12.41 -6.40 23.13
C CYS A 23 -12.08 -6.92 24.55
N PHE A 24 -11.53 -8.15 24.65
CA PHE A 24 -11.29 -8.83 25.93
C PHE A 24 -9.86 -9.37 26.11
N LYS A 25 -9.33 -9.28 27.35
CA LYS A 25 -7.97 -9.74 27.75
C LYS A 25 -8.01 -10.82 28.86
N ARG A 26 -6.97 -11.67 28.92
CA ARG A 26 -6.70 -12.68 29.97
C ARG A 26 -5.67 -12.16 30.99
N ASN A 27 -5.83 -12.58 32.26
CA ASN A 27 -4.90 -12.28 33.36
C ASN A 27 -3.83 -13.39 33.54
N GLY A 28 -2.57 -12.98 33.75
CA GLY A 28 -1.42 -13.84 34.09
C GLY A 28 -0.71 -14.52 32.90
N ASP A 29 0.63 -14.56 32.79
CA ASP A 29 1.67 -13.93 33.63
C ASP A 29 2.73 -13.25 32.74
N ALA A 30 3.17 -12.05 33.16
CA ALA A 30 4.21 -11.21 32.56
C ALA A 30 3.99 -10.73 31.08
N ILE A 31 3.09 -9.77 30.90
CA ILE A 31 3.24 -8.73 29.85
C ILE A 31 3.10 -7.35 30.53
N ASP A 32 4.14 -6.49 30.42
CA ASP A 32 4.18 -5.16 31.03
C ASP A 32 3.00 -4.30 30.55
N LEU A 33 2.28 -3.70 31.51
CA LEU A 33 1.00 -3.03 31.31
C LEU A 33 1.17 -1.51 31.15
N ARG A 34 1.80 -1.08 30.05
CA ARG A 34 1.86 0.34 29.67
C ARG A 34 1.32 0.57 28.26
N TYR A 35 0.06 1.00 28.21
CA TYR A 35 -0.66 1.58 27.06
C TYR A 35 -0.71 0.72 25.78
N ILE A 36 -1.52 -0.35 25.81
CA ILE A 36 -1.69 -1.26 24.66
C ILE A 36 -2.55 -0.68 23.52
N ILE A 37 -3.34 0.38 23.76
CA ILE A 37 -4.06 1.08 22.68
C ILE A 37 -3.88 2.60 22.85
N ARG A 38 -2.86 3.13 22.18
CA ARG A 38 -2.84 4.52 21.72
C ARG A 38 -2.60 4.52 20.22
N ASP A 39 -3.41 5.34 19.56
CA ASP A 39 -3.30 5.78 18.17
C ASP A 39 -3.54 4.73 17.07
N ALA A 40 -3.92 5.23 15.89
CA ALA A 40 -4.76 4.52 14.94
C ALA A 40 -3.96 3.63 13.97
N ALA A 41 -4.06 2.32 14.16
CA ALA A 41 -3.64 1.30 13.19
C ALA A 41 -4.63 0.12 13.17
N PRO A 42 -4.81 -0.58 12.04
CA PRO A 42 -5.47 -1.88 12.03
C PRO A 42 -4.62 -2.88 12.82
N VAL A 43 -5.17 -3.43 13.91
CA VAL A 43 -4.48 -4.41 14.74
C VAL A 43 -4.62 -5.79 14.12
N SER A 44 -3.52 -6.31 13.55
CA SER A 44 -3.34 -7.76 13.44
C SER A 44 -3.09 -8.31 14.83
N TYR A 45 -3.95 -9.22 15.29
CA TYR A 45 -3.78 -9.84 16.61
C TYR A 45 -3.35 -11.30 16.48
N ILE A 46 -2.26 -11.64 17.19
CA ILE A 46 -1.71 -13.00 17.29
C ILE A 46 -1.96 -13.50 18.71
N ASN A 47 -2.53 -14.70 18.85
CA ASN A 47 -2.69 -15.49 20.09
C ASN A 47 -3.37 -14.78 21.30
N HIS A 48 -4.62 -15.19 21.56
CA HIS A 48 -5.36 -15.02 22.83
C HIS A 48 -6.16 -13.71 23.08
N THR A 49 -6.72 -13.07 22.03
CA THR A 49 -7.76 -12.03 22.20
C THR A 49 -9.07 -12.45 21.52
N LEU A 50 -10.19 -12.16 22.19
CA LEU A 50 -11.55 -12.28 21.65
C LEU A 50 -12.09 -10.88 21.32
N ALA A 51 -12.64 -10.73 20.12
CA ALA A 51 -13.34 -9.53 19.67
C ALA A 51 -14.71 -9.95 19.07
N PRO A 52 -15.85 -9.70 19.77
CA PRO A 52 -17.16 -10.03 19.23
C PRO A 52 -17.51 -9.22 17.98
N PHE A 53 -17.97 -9.91 16.93
CA PHE A 53 -18.59 -9.30 15.74
C PHE A 53 -19.99 -8.75 16.07
N SER A 54 -20.06 -7.66 16.84
CA SER A 54 -21.31 -6.94 17.09
C SER A 54 -21.47 -5.74 16.15
N THR A 55 -22.45 -5.83 15.25
CA THR A 55 -22.99 -4.71 14.46
C THR A 55 -21.92 -3.84 13.80
N GLY A 56 -21.21 -4.49 12.88
CA GLY A 56 -20.16 -3.91 12.07
C GLY A 56 -20.14 -4.53 10.66
N PRO A 57 -20.89 -4.00 9.67
CA PRO A 57 -20.22 -3.26 8.60
C PRO A 57 -18.94 -3.73 7.82
N THR A 58 -18.22 -4.82 8.09
CA THR A 58 -16.89 -5.15 7.49
C THR A 58 -16.79 -5.32 5.94
N ILE A 59 -15.62 -4.96 5.36
CA ILE A 59 -15.16 -5.36 4.01
C ILE A 59 -14.61 -6.80 4.05
N PHE A 60 -15.13 -7.69 3.21
CA PHE A 60 -14.68 -9.07 3.07
C PHE A 60 -14.05 -9.29 1.68
N PHE A 61 -12.88 -9.92 1.64
CA PHE A 61 -12.37 -10.55 0.41
C PHE A 61 -13.09 -11.90 0.18
N GLU A 62 -12.99 -12.50 -1.01
CA GLU A 62 -13.71 -13.72 -1.37
C GLU A 62 -13.40 -14.89 -0.41
N GLU A 63 -12.14 -15.00 0.00
CA GLU A 63 -11.61 -15.96 0.96
C GLU A 63 -12.24 -15.83 2.36
N ALA A 64 -12.88 -14.69 2.64
CA ALA A 64 -13.51 -14.36 3.91
C ALA A 64 -15.03 -14.65 3.95
N PHE A 65 -15.65 -15.05 2.83
CA PHE A 65 -17.09 -15.36 2.77
C PHE A 65 -17.54 -16.52 3.69
N PRO A 66 -16.72 -17.57 3.96
CA PRO A 66 -17.05 -18.58 4.97
C PRO A 66 -17.31 -18.00 6.36
N LEU A 67 -16.70 -16.86 6.74
CA LEU A 67 -16.95 -16.17 8.02
C LEU A 67 -18.39 -15.68 8.19
N LEU A 68 -19.10 -15.45 7.08
CA LEU A 68 -20.47 -14.95 7.10
C LEU A 68 -21.48 -16.00 7.57
N PHE A 69 -21.12 -17.29 7.48
CA PHE A 69 -21.95 -18.40 7.90
C PHE A 69 -22.45 -18.22 9.34
N THR A 70 -23.75 -18.42 9.52
CA THR A 70 -24.42 -18.50 10.82
C THR A 70 -25.32 -19.71 10.82
N PRO A 71 -25.10 -20.66 11.74
CA PRO A 71 -26.03 -21.76 11.92
C PRO A 71 -27.44 -21.22 12.22
N PRO A 72 -28.49 -21.75 11.58
CA PRO A 72 -29.86 -21.34 11.85
C PRO A 72 -30.28 -21.74 13.28
N GLY A 73 -31.31 -21.08 13.81
CA GLY A 73 -31.89 -21.41 15.12
C GLY A 73 -31.13 -20.86 16.35
N MET A 74 -29.97 -20.24 16.16
CA MET A 74 -29.22 -19.57 17.23
C MET A 74 -29.77 -18.18 17.54
N ASP A 75 -29.77 -17.77 18.82
CA ASP A 75 -30.08 -16.39 19.23
C ASP A 75 -28.95 -15.41 18.90
N ALA A 76 -29.21 -14.10 19.02
CA ALA A 76 -28.28 -13.06 18.62
C ALA A 76 -26.94 -13.03 19.41
N ASP A 77 -26.91 -13.47 20.67
CA ASP A 77 -25.68 -13.52 21.47
C ASP A 77 -24.91 -14.82 21.22
N THR A 78 -25.64 -15.93 21.06
CA THR A 78 -25.12 -17.21 20.57
C THR A 78 -24.44 -17.04 19.21
N ILE A 79 -25.07 -16.35 18.25
CA ILE A 79 -24.50 -16.06 16.92
C ILE A 79 -23.20 -15.25 17.01
N LYS A 80 -23.14 -14.22 17.86
CA LYS A 80 -21.91 -13.41 18.05
C LYS A 80 -20.76 -14.29 18.54
N MET A 81 -21.02 -15.16 19.52
CA MET A 81 -20.00 -16.04 20.08
C MET A 81 -19.52 -17.09 19.07
N PHE A 82 -20.45 -17.74 18.34
CA PHE A 82 -20.12 -18.65 17.24
C PHE A 82 -19.22 -17.97 16.20
N ARG A 83 -19.64 -16.80 15.68
CA ARG A 83 -18.85 -16.04 14.69
C ARG A 83 -17.48 -15.63 15.19
N THR A 84 -17.33 -15.36 16.49
CA THR A 84 -16.03 -15.00 17.09
C THR A 84 -15.09 -16.19 17.10
N LEU A 85 -15.57 -17.38 17.49
CA LEU A 85 -14.78 -18.62 17.44
C LEU A 85 -14.45 -19.02 16.00
N TRP A 86 -15.44 -18.94 15.12
CA TRP A 86 -15.33 -19.22 13.70
C TRP A 86 -14.29 -18.34 13.03
N PHE A 87 -14.31 -17.02 13.30
CA PHE A 87 -13.27 -16.12 12.82
C PHE A 87 -11.87 -16.46 13.33
N ASN A 88 -11.72 -16.76 14.62
CA ASN A 88 -10.40 -17.06 15.16
C ASN A 88 -9.81 -18.34 14.58
N GLU A 89 -10.61 -19.42 14.47
CA GLU A 89 -10.16 -20.67 13.86
C GLU A 89 -9.86 -20.49 12.36
N LEU A 90 -10.71 -19.76 11.62
CA LEU A 90 -10.46 -19.55 10.20
C LEU A 90 -9.27 -18.62 9.91
N ASN A 91 -9.06 -17.58 10.71
CA ASN A 91 -7.85 -16.76 10.64
C ASN A 91 -6.59 -17.59 10.96
N PHE A 92 -6.71 -18.58 11.86
CA PHE A 92 -5.59 -19.40 12.32
C PHE A 92 -5.22 -20.54 11.35
N GLN A 93 -6.20 -21.28 10.81
CA GLN A 93 -5.95 -22.38 9.86
C GLN A 93 -5.85 -21.91 8.40
N HIS A 94 -6.65 -20.90 7.99
CA HIS A 94 -6.83 -20.50 6.58
C HIS A 94 -6.25 -19.12 6.24
N LEU A 95 -5.62 -18.43 7.20
CA LEU A 95 -4.94 -17.14 7.01
C LEU A 95 -5.81 -16.05 6.35
N ILE A 96 -7.11 -16.02 6.68
CA ILE A 96 -8.06 -15.09 6.07
C ILE A 96 -7.64 -13.63 6.32
N THR A 97 -7.33 -12.91 5.25
CA THR A 97 -6.97 -11.50 5.32
C THR A 97 -8.17 -10.69 5.79
N THR A 98 -8.04 -10.04 6.95
CA THR A 98 -9.07 -9.17 7.52
C THR A 98 -8.51 -7.81 7.93
N ALA A 99 -9.35 -6.79 7.83
CA ALA A 99 -9.03 -5.42 8.20
C ALA A 99 -10.09 -4.86 9.16
N PHE A 100 -9.63 -4.15 10.18
CA PHE A 100 -10.48 -3.56 11.22
C PHE A 100 -10.27 -2.05 11.28
N TYR A 101 -11.33 -1.29 11.55
CA TYR A 101 -11.30 0.17 11.66
C TYR A 101 -11.62 0.60 13.09
N TYR A 102 -10.83 1.51 13.65
CA TYR A 102 -11.15 2.14 14.93
C TYR A 102 -12.06 3.36 14.72
N VAL A 103 -13.13 3.47 15.52
CA VAL A 103 -13.99 4.66 15.53
C VAL A 103 -13.62 5.52 16.73
N TYR A 104 -12.86 6.59 16.48
CA TYR A 104 -12.50 7.56 17.51
C TYR A 104 -13.72 8.39 17.89
N ASN A 105 -14.35 8.06 19.02
CA ASN A 105 -15.48 8.82 19.54
C ASN A 105 -14.96 10.12 20.18
N SER A 106 -15.06 11.24 19.44
CA SER A 106 -14.38 12.51 19.72
C SER A 106 -14.71 13.17 21.06
N ASN A 107 -15.76 12.69 21.74
CA ASN A 107 -16.36 13.40 22.85
C ASN A 107 -15.83 12.98 24.24
N GLN A 108 -14.90 12.02 24.34
CA GLN A 108 -14.43 11.51 25.65
C GLN A 108 -12.92 11.43 25.87
N GLY A 109 -12.08 11.52 24.83
CA GLY A 109 -10.61 11.66 24.98
C GLY A 109 -9.87 10.53 25.72
N GLN A 110 -10.54 9.42 26.05
CA GLN A 110 -9.96 8.27 26.73
C GLN A 110 -9.45 7.23 25.72
N SER A 111 -8.29 6.63 26.03
CA SER A 111 -7.82 5.41 25.36
C SER A 111 -8.71 4.24 25.77
N VAL A 112 -9.35 3.58 24.81
CA VAL A 112 -10.14 2.35 25.06
C VAL A 112 -9.23 1.27 25.62
N THR A 113 -9.56 0.77 26.81
CA THR A 113 -8.90 -0.37 27.43
C THR A 113 -9.76 -1.62 27.31
N CYS A 114 -9.23 -2.69 26.70
CA CYS A 114 -9.96 -3.96 26.59
C CYS A 114 -10.30 -4.52 27.98
N SER A 115 -11.55 -4.90 28.19
CA SER A 115 -12.04 -5.44 29.46
C SER A 115 -11.41 -6.79 29.79
N ASN A 116 -11.27 -7.14 31.07
CA ASN A 116 -10.86 -8.49 31.43
C ASN A 116 -12.00 -9.49 31.16
N ALA A 117 -11.70 -10.65 30.58
CA ALA A 117 -12.72 -11.66 30.27
C ALA A 117 -13.50 -12.17 31.51
N SER A 118 -12.92 -12.00 32.71
CA SER A 118 -13.53 -12.34 34.00
C SER A 118 -14.52 -11.31 34.55
N THR A 119 -14.68 -10.13 33.93
CA THR A 119 -15.56 -9.06 34.44
C THR A 119 -16.86 -8.90 33.65
N LEU A 120 -17.18 -9.82 32.74
CA LEU A 120 -18.33 -9.71 31.83
C LEU A 120 -19.37 -10.79 32.10
N ASN A 121 -20.62 -10.36 32.24
CA ASN A 121 -21.73 -11.19 32.69
C ASN A 121 -22.48 -11.80 31.48
N TYR A 122 -21.80 -12.64 30.69
CA TYR A 122 -22.41 -13.40 29.60
C TYR A 122 -23.09 -14.68 30.13
N LYS A 123 -24.10 -15.18 29.40
CA LYS A 123 -24.71 -16.52 29.65
C LYS A 123 -23.74 -17.70 29.43
N VAL A 124 -22.55 -17.44 28.92
CA VAL A 124 -21.56 -18.41 28.45
C VAL A 124 -20.23 -18.18 29.15
N ASN A 125 -19.57 -19.25 29.59
CA ASN A 125 -18.30 -19.16 30.31
C ASN A 125 -17.15 -18.85 29.34
N LEU A 126 -16.83 -17.56 29.19
CA LEU A 126 -15.71 -17.04 28.39
C LEU A 126 -14.37 -17.72 28.72
N LEU A 127 -14.12 -18.11 29.98
CA LEU A 127 -12.88 -18.77 30.38
C LEU A 127 -12.80 -20.21 29.85
N SER A 128 -13.93 -20.92 29.77
CA SER A 128 -14.02 -22.24 29.13
C SER A 128 -13.70 -22.15 27.63
N ILE A 129 -14.27 -21.16 26.95
CA ILE A 129 -14.01 -20.88 25.53
C ILE A 129 -12.53 -20.56 25.29
N LEU A 130 -11.95 -19.64 26.07
CA LEU A 130 -10.53 -19.29 25.99
C LEU A 130 -9.59 -20.46 26.32
N ASN A 131 -10.03 -21.43 27.12
CA ASN A 131 -9.26 -22.64 27.38
C ASN A 131 -9.32 -23.60 26.18
N CYS A 132 -10.51 -23.88 25.65
CA CYS A 132 -10.68 -24.72 24.46
C CYS A 132 -9.91 -24.18 23.24
N MET A 133 -9.90 -22.86 23.02
CA MET A 133 -9.13 -22.25 21.93
C MET A 133 -7.60 -22.45 22.03
N LYS A 134 -7.06 -22.92 23.16
CA LYS A 134 -5.63 -23.28 23.26
C LYS A 134 -5.30 -24.58 22.52
N ASP A 135 -6.30 -25.45 22.37
CA ASP A 135 -6.18 -26.73 21.69
C ASP A 135 -6.36 -26.57 20.17
N PHE A 136 -6.63 -25.35 19.69
CA PHE A 136 -6.55 -24.99 18.28
C PHE A 136 -5.07 -24.89 17.87
N SER A 137 -4.48 -26.06 17.60
CA SER A 137 -3.14 -26.20 17.05
C SER A 137 -3.16 -26.13 15.52
N TYR A 138 -2.05 -25.69 14.92
CA TYR A 138 -1.89 -25.67 13.48
C TYR A 138 -1.53 -27.08 13.03
N GLU A 139 -2.42 -27.71 12.28
CA GLU A 139 -2.23 -29.05 11.74
C GLU A 139 -2.12 -28.95 10.21
N GLU A 140 -0.94 -29.28 9.65
CA GLU A 140 -0.61 -29.13 8.22
C GLU A 140 -1.59 -29.82 7.25
N ASN A 141 -2.45 -30.72 7.75
CA ASN A 141 -3.45 -31.45 6.97
C ASN A 141 -4.91 -31.14 7.35
N SER A 142 -5.19 -30.17 8.23
CA SER A 142 -6.57 -29.86 8.68
C SER A 142 -7.31 -28.80 7.84
N GLY A 143 -6.74 -28.41 6.70
CA GLY A 143 -7.16 -27.26 5.87
C GLY A 143 -8.50 -27.37 5.12
N SER A 144 -9.50 -28.08 5.65
CA SER A 144 -10.88 -28.00 5.18
C SER A 144 -11.72 -27.13 6.11
N PHE A 145 -12.66 -26.36 5.56
CA PHE A 145 -13.59 -25.57 6.37
C PHE A 145 -14.40 -26.45 7.32
N THR A 146 -14.77 -27.67 6.91
CA THR A 146 -15.44 -28.67 7.76
C THR A 146 -14.61 -29.05 9.00
N GLY A 147 -13.29 -29.24 8.85
CA GLY A 147 -12.40 -29.54 9.99
C GLY A 147 -12.35 -28.40 11.01
N SER A 148 -12.20 -27.17 10.52
CA SER A 148 -12.33 -25.96 11.35
C SER A 148 -13.71 -25.85 12.02
N LEU A 149 -14.78 -26.21 11.29
CA LEU A 149 -16.15 -26.10 11.80
C LEU A 149 -16.40 -27.09 12.94
N GLN A 150 -15.86 -28.31 12.82
CA GLN A 150 -15.86 -29.32 13.89
C GLN A 150 -15.09 -28.84 15.12
N LYS A 151 -13.91 -28.21 14.96
CA LYS A 151 -13.11 -27.66 16.08
C LYS A 151 -13.89 -26.57 16.83
N VAL A 152 -14.45 -25.62 16.09
CA VAL A 152 -15.31 -24.57 16.66
C VAL A 152 -16.57 -25.15 17.30
N TRP A 153 -17.19 -26.15 16.67
CA TRP A 153 -18.36 -26.82 17.20
C TRP A 153 -18.09 -27.55 18.52
N ASN A 154 -17.01 -28.31 18.62
CA ASN A 154 -16.62 -29.01 19.85
C ASN A 154 -16.36 -28.01 20.98
N CYS A 155 -15.79 -26.85 20.65
CA CYS A 155 -15.63 -25.73 21.57
C CYS A 155 -16.96 -25.17 22.07
N PHE A 156 -17.91 -25.00 21.15
CA PHE A 156 -19.12 -24.20 21.33
C PHE A 156 -20.29 -24.99 21.95
N SER A 157 -20.48 -26.24 21.50
CA SER A 157 -21.55 -27.14 21.94
C SER A 157 -21.48 -27.48 23.44
N THR A 158 -20.28 -27.58 24.01
CA THR A 158 -20.09 -27.80 25.47
C THR A 158 -20.63 -26.66 26.34
N GLN A 159 -20.90 -25.49 25.76
CA GLN A 159 -21.30 -24.28 26.49
C GLN A 159 -22.79 -23.94 26.33
N ILE A 160 -23.50 -24.56 25.39
CA ILE A 160 -24.89 -24.20 25.05
C ILE A 160 -25.72 -25.48 24.84
N PRO A 161 -26.50 -25.92 25.85
CA PRO A 161 -27.10 -27.26 25.91
C PRO A 161 -28.31 -27.51 24.97
N HIS A 162 -28.56 -26.63 24.01
CA HIS A 162 -29.75 -26.64 23.15
C HIS A 162 -29.46 -26.39 21.66
N LEU A 163 -28.20 -26.52 21.24
CA LEU A 163 -27.84 -26.38 19.84
C LEU A 163 -28.18 -27.67 19.04
N ASP A 164 -28.43 -27.51 17.75
CA ASP A 164 -28.61 -28.59 16.79
C ASP A 164 -27.40 -29.55 16.74
N SER A 165 -27.56 -30.78 16.26
CA SER A 165 -26.40 -31.71 16.16
C SER A 165 -25.35 -31.21 15.15
N PHE A 166 -24.10 -31.69 15.28
CA PHE A 166 -23.02 -31.27 14.37
C PHE A 166 -23.38 -31.53 12.91
N GLU A 167 -23.91 -32.72 12.63
CA GLU A 167 -24.27 -33.20 11.29
C GLU A 167 -25.28 -32.26 10.62
N LYS A 168 -26.20 -31.67 11.39
CA LYS A 168 -27.15 -30.68 10.90
C LYS A 168 -26.48 -29.34 10.58
N ILE A 169 -25.49 -28.92 11.37
CA ILE A 169 -24.73 -27.68 11.15
C ILE A 169 -23.74 -27.83 10.00
N GLU A 170 -23.08 -28.98 9.89
CA GLU A 170 -22.27 -29.39 8.75
C GLU A 170 -23.11 -29.42 7.47
N SER A 171 -24.31 -30.01 7.49
CA SER A 171 -25.23 -29.99 6.35
C SER A 171 -25.63 -28.57 5.96
N ASN A 172 -25.95 -27.70 6.93
CA ASN A 172 -26.26 -26.29 6.66
C ASN A 172 -25.05 -25.53 6.07
N PHE A 173 -23.83 -25.87 6.51
CA PHE A 173 -22.60 -25.28 6.00
C PHE A 173 -22.27 -25.77 4.58
N ALA A 174 -22.48 -27.07 4.29
CA ALA A 174 -22.31 -27.63 2.96
C ALA A 174 -23.32 -27.04 1.96
N GLU A 175 -24.58 -26.84 2.37
CA GLU A 175 -25.60 -26.13 1.59
C GLU A 175 -25.20 -24.67 1.34
N TRP A 176 -24.72 -23.96 2.38
CA TRP A 176 -24.20 -22.60 2.27
C TRP A 176 -23.02 -22.50 1.29
N ASN A 177 -22.05 -23.41 1.40
CA ASN A 177 -20.87 -23.46 0.53
C ASN A 177 -21.28 -23.75 -0.93
N SER A 178 -22.18 -24.72 -1.15
CA SER A 178 -22.74 -25.03 -2.49
C SER A 178 -23.45 -23.82 -3.12
N HIS A 179 -24.17 -23.01 -2.33
CA HIS A 179 -24.75 -21.76 -2.81
C HIS A 179 -23.69 -20.71 -3.19
N LEU A 180 -22.58 -20.60 -2.43
CA LEU A 180 -21.44 -19.78 -2.83
C LEU A 180 -20.78 -20.31 -4.12
N SER A 181 -20.67 -21.64 -4.29
CA SER A 181 -20.14 -22.27 -5.51
C SER A 181 -20.97 -21.91 -6.74
N ALA A 182 -22.30 -21.96 -6.62
CA ALA A 182 -23.24 -21.60 -7.67
C ALA A 182 -23.18 -20.10 -8.05
N LEU A 183 -22.68 -19.25 -7.15
CA LEU A 183 -22.40 -17.82 -7.39
C LEU A 183 -20.97 -17.57 -7.91
N GLY A 184 -20.15 -18.62 -8.07
CA GLY A 184 -18.77 -18.53 -8.56
C GLY A 184 -17.71 -18.23 -7.50
N LEU A 185 -18.01 -18.46 -6.21
CA LEU A 185 -17.24 -17.95 -5.05
C LEU A 185 -16.51 -19.03 -4.22
N THR A 186 -16.14 -20.21 -4.77
CA THR A 186 -15.58 -21.30 -3.93
C THR A 186 -14.53 -22.26 -4.53
N GLU A 187 -13.70 -22.75 -3.60
CA GLU A 187 -13.05 -24.08 -3.46
C GLU A 187 -11.96 -24.55 -4.45
N ASN A 188 -12.08 -24.39 -5.77
CA ASN A 188 -11.02 -24.85 -6.69
C ASN A 188 -9.71 -24.02 -6.58
N ASN A 189 -9.73 -22.93 -5.81
CA ASN A 189 -8.58 -22.07 -5.51
C ASN A 189 -8.20 -22.09 -4.01
N THR A 190 -8.29 -23.24 -3.34
CA THR A 190 -7.56 -23.48 -2.08
C THR A 190 -6.05 -23.56 -2.35
N VAL A 191 -5.48 -22.42 -2.72
CA VAL A 191 -4.04 -22.23 -2.90
C VAL A 191 -3.37 -22.59 -1.58
N GLN A 192 -2.48 -23.59 -1.59
CA GLN A 192 -1.51 -23.78 -0.52
C GLN A 192 -0.60 -22.55 -0.48
N PHE A 193 -1.01 -21.52 0.26
CA PHE A 193 -0.19 -20.35 0.54
C PHE A 193 0.96 -20.75 1.47
N LYS A 194 2.01 -21.33 0.87
CA LYS A 194 3.35 -21.31 1.48
C LYS A 194 3.63 -19.87 1.90
N ARG A 195 4.04 -19.68 3.16
CA ARG A 195 4.47 -18.38 3.70
C ARG A 195 5.55 -17.73 2.83
N GLN A 196 5.13 -16.97 1.83
CA GLN A 196 5.98 -16.07 1.06
C GLN A 196 5.38 -14.68 1.13
N TYR A 197 5.60 -14.06 2.29
CA TYR A 197 5.65 -12.62 2.47
C TYR A 197 4.48 -11.82 1.87
N MET A 198 3.25 -12.05 2.37
CA MET A 198 2.27 -10.96 2.37
C MET A 198 2.77 -9.87 3.34
N TYR A 199 3.44 -8.86 2.80
CA TYR A 199 3.78 -7.67 3.57
C TYR A 199 2.50 -6.86 3.83
N SER A 200 2.10 -6.75 5.10
CA SER A 200 1.02 -5.84 5.49
C SER A 200 1.44 -4.41 5.15
N ILE A 201 0.84 -3.80 4.13
CA ILE A 201 1.09 -2.39 3.80
C ILE A 201 0.57 -1.57 4.98
N LYS A 202 1.48 -1.07 5.80
CA LYS A 202 1.15 -0.13 6.86
C LYS A 202 1.10 1.27 6.22
N TYR A 203 0.01 1.96 6.45
CA TYR A 203 -0.21 3.31 5.92
C TYR A 203 -0.90 4.16 6.96
N ARG A 204 -0.60 5.46 6.94
CA ARG A 204 -1.39 6.47 7.66
C ARG A 204 -2.06 7.36 6.63
N ILE A 205 -3.39 7.28 6.54
CA ILE A 205 -4.20 8.29 5.84
C ILE A 205 -4.54 9.38 6.87
N PRO A 206 -3.97 10.59 6.79
CA PRO A 206 -4.39 11.72 7.59
C PRO A 206 -5.66 12.30 6.99
N ARG A 207 -6.28 13.20 7.76
CA ARG A 207 -7.55 13.83 7.42
C ARG A 207 -7.56 14.55 6.05
N GLN A 208 -6.40 14.96 5.50
CA GLN A 208 -6.34 15.69 4.23
C GLN A 208 -6.88 14.94 3.00
N VAL A 209 -6.84 13.60 2.99
CA VAL A 209 -7.44 12.82 1.90
C VAL A 209 -8.97 12.81 1.98
N GLN A 210 -9.53 13.02 3.17
CA GLN A 210 -10.99 13.04 3.44
C GLN A 210 -11.56 14.46 3.40
N GLU A 211 -10.82 15.44 3.91
CA GLU A 211 -11.15 16.86 3.93
C GLU A 211 -9.88 17.67 3.63
N PHE A 212 -9.81 18.32 2.47
CA PHE A 212 -8.71 19.25 2.17
C PHE A 212 -8.85 20.51 3.05
N ARG A 213 -8.23 20.46 4.23
CA ARG A 213 -8.20 21.57 5.18
C ARG A 213 -7.02 22.48 4.88
N ASN A 214 -7.26 23.79 4.85
CA ASN A 214 -6.22 24.81 4.78
C ASN A 214 -5.19 24.58 5.88
N LEU A 215 -3.92 24.83 5.56
CA LEU A 215 -2.82 24.68 6.52
C LEU A 215 -3.01 25.66 7.69
N THR A 216 -2.59 25.25 8.90
CA THR A 216 -2.62 26.17 10.03
C THR A 216 -1.51 27.21 9.89
N ALA A 217 -1.71 28.43 10.38
CA ALA A 217 -0.65 29.45 10.38
C ALA A 217 0.64 29.00 11.10
N LYS A 218 0.54 28.05 12.05
CA LYS A 218 1.72 27.42 12.68
C LYS A 218 2.49 26.58 11.65
N THR A 219 1.78 25.70 10.95
CA THR A 219 2.30 24.83 9.88
C THR A 219 2.92 25.63 8.74
N GLU A 220 2.23 26.66 8.26
CA GLU A 220 2.73 27.57 7.22
C GLU A 220 4.05 28.24 7.61
N ASN A 221 4.15 28.76 8.84
CA ASN A 221 5.40 29.34 9.32
C ASN A 221 6.50 28.28 9.49
N ALA A 222 6.19 27.03 9.86
CA ALA A 222 7.17 25.95 9.93
C ALA A 222 7.77 25.63 8.55
N ILE A 223 6.94 25.48 7.52
CA ILE A 223 7.36 25.29 6.11
C ILE A 223 8.22 26.47 5.64
N LEU A 224 7.74 27.70 5.88
CA LEU A 224 8.43 28.92 5.43
C LEU A 224 9.77 29.15 6.14
N ASN A 225 9.91 28.77 7.41
CA ASN A 225 11.11 29.06 8.20
C ASN A 225 12.38 28.45 7.59
N ASP A 226 12.32 27.23 7.05
CA ASP A 226 13.48 26.59 6.43
C ASP A 226 13.87 27.28 5.11
N VAL A 227 12.89 27.68 4.30
CA VAL A 227 13.11 28.43 3.05
C VAL A 227 13.65 29.85 3.34
N ILE A 228 13.14 30.50 4.39
CA ILE A 228 13.63 31.81 4.87
C ILE A 228 15.05 31.67 5.44
N SER A 229 15.36 30.59 6.15
CA SER A 229 16.71 30.28 6.65
C SER A 229 17.71 30.11 5.50
N LEU A 230 17.27 29.49 4.40
CA LEU A 230 18.06 29.32 3.19
C LEU A 230 18.32 30.65 2.43
N CYS A 231 17.28 31.48 2.26
CA CYS A 231 17.31 32.64 1.34
C CYS A 231 17.26 34.03 2.00
N GLY A 232 17.14 34.12 3.33
CA GLY A 232 17.20 35.33 4.16
C GLY A 232 16.02 36.31 4.06
N LYS A 233 15.41 36.50 2.87
CA LYS A 233 14.40 37.55 2.63
C LYS A 233 12.96 37.07 2.89
N LYS A 234 12.33 37.60 3.94
CA LYS A 234 11.01 37.16 4.44
C LYS A 234 9.80 37.52 3.57
N GLU A 235 9.89 38.60 2.78
CA GLU A 235 8.71 39.20 2.12
C GLU A 235 8.43 38.66 0.72
N LEU A 236 9.47 38.34 -0.06
CA LEU A 236 9.36 37.84 -1.44
C LEU A 236 8.57 36.52 -1.55
N TYR A 237 8.58 35.71 -0.50
CA TYR A 237 8.06 34.34 -0.50
C TYR A 237 6.76 34.16 0.28
N LYS A 238 6.18 35.21 0.88
CA LYS A 238 5.17 35.05 1.94
C LYS A 238 3.70 35.13 1.53
N LEU A 239 3.29 36.00 0.60
CA LEU A 239 1.86 36.18 0.29
C LEU A 239 1.35 35.19 -0.77
N ASN A 240 2.00 35.15 -1.93
CA ASN A 240 1.49 34.40 -3.09
C ASN A 240 1.62 32.87 -2.93
N SER A 241 2.57 32.40 -2.13
CA SER A 241 2.81 30.96 -1.92
C SER A 241 1.74 30.31 -1.03
N LEU A 242 1.38 30.96 0.08
CA LEU A 242 0.41 30.44 1.06
C LEU A 242 -0.99 30.33 0.45
N GLN A 243 -1.41 31.32 -0.35
CA GLN A 243 -2.67 31.25 -1.09
C GLN A 243 -2.70 30.04 -2.03
N ARG A 244 -1.61 29.76 -2.75
CA ARG A 244 -1.50 28.61 -3.67
C ARG A 244 -1.43 27.26 -2.95
N MET A 245 -0.86 27.18 -1.75
CA MET A 245 -0.90 25.94 -0.94
C MET A 245 -2.32 25.58 -0.49
N SER A 246 -3.21 26.57 -0.39
CA SER A 246 -4.63 26.37 -0.08
C SER A 246 -5.51 26.18 -1.33
N ASP A 247 -4.98 26.43 -2.53
CA ASP A 247 -5.69 26.31 -3.82
C ASP A 247 -4.77 25.68 -4.91
N PRO A 248 -4.46 24.38 -4.78
CA PRO A 248 -3.51 23.69 -5.67
C PRO A 248 -4.11 23.37 -7.06
N VAL A 249 -3.42 23.78 -8.12
CA VAL A 249 -3.90 23.68 -9.51
C VAL A 249 -3.92 22.25 -10.11
N ILE A 250 -3.15 21.32 -9.55
CA ILE A 250 -3.10 19.89 -9.92
C ILE A 250 -3.92 19.10 -8.90
N THR A 251 -5.18 18.89 -9.25
CA THR A 251 -6.14 18.11 -8.43
C THR A 251 -6.34 16.68 -8.93
N ASP A 252 -5.76 16.33 -10.09
CA ASP A 252 -6.00 15.09 -10.82
C ASP A 252 -4.80 14.12 -10.85
N ILE A 253 -3.70 14.44 -10.19
CA ILE A 253 -2.50 13.59 -10.06
C ILE A 253 -2.10 13.51 -8.58
N VAL A 254 -1.72 12.33 -8.09
CA VAL A 254 -1.03 12.17 -6.80
C VAL A 254 0.48 12.31 -7.02
N LEU A 255 1.12 13.21 -6.27
CA LEU A 255 2.58 13.21 -6.15
C LEU A 255 3.01 12.23 -5.06
N ILE A 256 3.89 11.31 -5.39
CA ILE A 256 4.47 10.33 -4.47
C ILE A 256 5.95 10.69 -4.30
N ILE A 257 6.37 11.05 -3.08
CA ILE A 257 7.76 11.45 -2.80
C ILE A 257 8.42 10.33 -1.98
N VAL A 258 9.42 9.67 -2.56
CA VAL A 258 10.18 8.59 -1.92
C VAL A 258 11.31 9.20 -1.09
N ILE A 259 11.25 9.01 0.22
CA ILE A 259 12.21 9.55 1.20
C ILE A 259 13.20 8.45 1.56
N ASN A 260 14.33 8.35 0.84
CA ASN A 260 15.20 7.17 0.90
C ASN A 260 15.83 6.89 2.28
N TYR A 261 15.95 7.89 3.15
CA TYR A 261 16.64 7.77 4.46
C TYR A 261 16.03 8.66 5.54
N GLN A 262 16.01 8.21 6.80
CA GLN A 262 15.57 9.03 7.95
C GLN A 262 16.28 10.39 8.04
N LYS A 263 17.59 10.43 7.74
CA LYS A 263 18.40 11.66 7.75
C LYS A 263 17.92 12.75 6.79
N VAL A 264 17.13 12.42 5.77
CA VAL A 264 16.59 13.40 4.82
C VAL A 264 15.20 13.90 5.20
N PHE A 265 14.62 13.51 6.36
CA PHE A 265 13.32 14.02 6.81
C PHE A 265 13.27 15.56 6.91
N SER A 266 14.40 16.22 7.19
CA SER A 266 14.49 17.70 7.15
C SER A 266 14.34 18.32 5.75
N SER A 267 14.24 17.53 4.67
CA SER A 267 13.89 18.04 3.33
C SER A 267 12.38 18.28 3.15
N ILE A 268 11.54 17.73 4.02
CA ILE A 268 10.07 17.76 3.90
C ILE A 268 9.51 19.19 3.83
N ALA A 269 10.08 20.14 4.57
CA ALA A 269 9.67 21.54 4.51
C ALA A 269 9.87 22.15 3.11
N TYR A 270 10.98 21.81 2.41
CA TYR A 270 11.20 22.25 1.03
C TYR A 270 10.21 21.56 0.08
N ASN A 271 10.00 20.25 0.22
CA ASN A 271 9.08 19.49 -0.62
C ASN A 271 7.63 20.02 -0.51
N GLU A 272 7.14 20.28 0.71
CA GLU A 272 5.84 20.93 0.91
C GLU A 272 5.84 22.36 0.36
N TYR A 273 6.89 23.16 0.60
CA TYR A 273 6.94 24.53 0.06
C TYR A 273 6.81 24.56 -1.46
N ILE A 274 7.48 23.64 -2.16
CA ILE A 274 7.56 23.61 -3.63
C ILE A 274 6.30 22.99 -4.22
N HIS A 275 5.92 21.79 -3.75
CA HIS A 275 4.93 20.96 -4.42
C HIS A 275 3.51 21.23 -3.94
N ARG A 276 3.28 21.63 -2.68
CA ARG A 276 1.92 21.88 -2.16
C ARG A 276 1.22 23.05 -2.86
N GLN A 277 1.98 23.99 -3.39
CA GLN A 277 1.47 25.10 -4.23
C GLN A 277 0.81 24.62 -5.54
N TYR A 278 1.01 23.36 -5.91
CA TYR A 278 0.49 22.79 -7.16
C TYR A 278 -0.29 21.49 -6.93
N PHE A 279 0.16 20.57 -6.09
CA PHE A 279 -0.48 19.27 -5.89
C PHE A 279 -1.45 19.26 -4.71
N LYS A 280 -2.70 18.88 -4.99
CA LYS A 280 -3.70 18.59 -3.95
C LYS A 280 -3.30 17.37 -3.11
N TYR A 281 -2.86 16.31 -3.77
CA TYR A 281 -2.49 15.05 -3.14
C TYR A 281 -0.97 14.85 -3.21
N ILE A 282 -0.33 14.82 -2.03
CA ILE A 282 1.08 14.44 -1.87
C ILE A 282 1.14 13.33 -0.83
N ILE A 283 1.83 12.24 -1.15
CA ILE A 283 2.05 11.09 -0.28
C ILE A 283 3.55 10.81 -0.17
N TYR A 284 4.06 10.72 1.05
CA TYR A 284 5.44 10.38 1.31
C TYR A 284 5.59 8.86 1.49
N CYS A 285 6.47 8.25 0.71
CA CYS A 285 6.88 6.87 0.94
C CYS A 285 8.14 6.89 1.79
N VAL A 286 8.08 6.32 3.00
CA VAL A 286 9.08 6.58 4.06
C VAL A 286 9.75 5.29 4.53
N PRO A 287 10.99 5.35 5.08
CA PRO A 287 11.76 4.17 5.45
C PRO A 287 11.42 3.64 6.85
N SER A 288 10.68 4.43 7.64
CA SER A 288 10.15 4.05 8.95
C SER A 288 8.93 4.91 9.25
N LEU A 289 7.77 4.28 9.43
CA LEU A 289 6.52 4.99 9.75
C LEU A 289 6.58 5.68 11.10
N ASN A 290 7.07 5.00 12.14
CA ASN A 290 7.08 5.52 13.49
C ASN A 290 8.02 6.74 13.60
N GLU A 291 9.22 6.65 13.03
CA GLU A 291 10.17 7.76 13.04
C GLU A 291 9.67 8.97 12.22
N PHE A 292 8.97 8.72 11.11
CA PHE A 292 8.37 9.79 10.31
C PHE A 292 7.13 10.41 10.98
N GLU A 293 6.36 9.60 11.70
CA GLU A 293 5.30 10.06 12.58
C GLU A 293 5.87 10.99 13.67
N ASP A 294 6.85 10.52 14.46
CA ASP A 294 7.47 11.32 15.53
C ASP A 294 8.06 12.63 14.98
N TYR A 295 8.73 12.57 13.83
CA TYR A 295 9.23 13.75 13.13
C TYR A 295 8.10 14.69 12.70
N SER A 296 7.07 14.17 12.02
CA SER A 296 5.96 15.00 11.52
C SER A 296 5.19 15.67 12.66
N GLN A 297 4.90 14.96 13.76
CA GLN A 297 4.28 15.53 14.95
C GLN A 297 5.15 16.65 15.58
N THR A 298 6.45 16.39 15.74
CA THR A 298 7.43 17.35 16.30
C THR A 298 7.49 18.65 15.48
N MET A 299 7.47 18.54 14.15
CA MET A 299 7.54 19.69 13.24
C MET A 299 6.19 20.41 13.01
N GLY A 300 5.07 19.88 13.53
CA GLY A 300 3.73 20.43 13.27
C GLY A 300 3.21 20.13 11.86
N PHE A 301 3.59 18.96 11.34
CA PHE A 301 3.22 18.40 10.05
C PHE A 301 2.24 17.22 10.16
N ASP A 302 1.27 17.33 11.07
CA ASP A 302 0.23 16.33 11.38
C ASP A 302 -0.76 16.05 10.22
N TYR A 303 -0.66 16.81 9.13
CA TYR A 303 -1.48 16.70 7.93
C TYR A 303 -0.86 15.84 6.81
N LEU A 304 0.44 15.51 6.88
CA LEU A 304 1.17 14.82 5.81
C LEU A 304 0.70 13.37 5.64
N THR A 305 0.40 12.96 4.41
CA THR A 305 0.04 11.55 4.11
C THR A 305 1.30 10.75 3.89
N PHE A 306 1.42 9.57 4.52
CA PHE A 306 2.60 8.73 4.37
C PHE A 306 2.33 7.23 4.49
N ILE A 307 3.16 6.45 3.78
CA ILE A 307 3.07 4.99 3.67
C ILE A 307 4.45 4.34 3.88
N ASP A 308 4.44 3.09 4.34
CA ASP A 308 5.63 2.21 4.26
C ASP A 308 5.80 1.73 2.81
N GLY A 309 7.03 1.64 2.35
CA GLY A 309 7.41 1.16 1.01
C GLY A 309 8.91 1.24 0.74
N LEU A 310 9.71 1.22 1.81
CA LEU A 310 11.17 1.26 1.77
C LEU A 310 11.79 0.28 2.79
N THR A 311 10.99 -0.68 3.30
CA THR A 311 11.42 -1.69 4.29
C THR A 311 12.64 -2.52 3.82
N PHE A 312 12.89 -2.54 2.51
CA PHE A 312 14.01 -3.24 1.85
C PHE A 312 14.96 -2.29 1.10
N GLY A 313 14.93 -1.01 1.45
CA GLY A 313 15.76 0.04 0.85
C GLY A 313 15.28 0.55 -0.50
N TRP A 314 16.02 1.52 -1.05
CA TRP A 314 15.71 2.24 -2.28
C TRP A 314 15.58 1.36 -3.54
N TRP A 315 16.10 0.12 -3.50
CA TRP A 315 16.06 -0.80 -4.65
C TRP A 315 14.65 -1.11 -5.14
N PHE A 316 13.62 -0.97 -4.29
CA PHE A 316 12.27 -1.41 -4.60
C PHE A 316 11.22 -0.30 -4.60
N TYR A 317 11.61 0.97 -4.53
CA TYR A 317 10.66 2.07 -4.29
C TYR A 317 9.55 2.22 -5.33
N TYR A 318 9.61 1.54 -6.49
CA TYR A 318 8.48 1.46 -7.43
C TYR A 318 7.24 0.78 -6.80
N GLU A 319 7.42 0.01 -5.71
CA GLU A 319 6.36 -0.51 -4.86
C GLU A 319 5.55 0.58 -4.15
N CYS A 320 6.12 1.76 -3.90
CA CYS A 320 5.40 2.91 -3.34
C CYS A 320 4.21 3.31 -4.23
N ALA A 321 4.42 3.43 -5.56
CA ALA A 321 3.36 3.72 -6.51
C ALA A 321 2.25 2.67 -6.48
N ALA A 322 2.60 1.37 -6.48
CA ALA A 322 1.61 0.30 -6.39
C ALA A 322 0.85 0.33 -5.05
N SER A 323 1.52 0.64 -3.94
CA SER A 323 0.90 0.79 -2.62
C SER A 323 -0.05 1.99 -2.54
N VAL A 324 0.26 3.11 -3.21
CA VAL A 324 -0.64 4.26 -3.33
C VAL A 324 -1.83 3.96 -4.25
N MET A 325 -1.62 3.28 -5.38
CA MET A 325 -2.71 2.85 -6.27
C MET A 325 -3.71 1.94 -5.56
N LYS A 326 -3.24 1.10 -4.61
CA LYS A 326 -4.09 0.25 -3.77
C LYS A 326 -5.04 1.04 -2.85
N LEU A 327 -4.87 2.38 -2.71
CA LEU A 327 -5.80 3.28 -2.02
C LEU A 327 -6.98 3.76 -2.89
N SER A 328 -6.97 3.51 -4.20
CA SER A 328 -8.03 3.87 -5.15
C SER A 328 -8.51 5.33 -5.05
N LEU A 329 -7.57 6.26 -5.07
CA LEU A 329 -7.84 7.70 -4.96
C LEU A 329 -8.53 8.23 -6.24
N PRO A 330 -9.43 9.24 -6.14
CA PRO A 330 -10.15 9.77 -7.30
C PRO A 330 -9.27 10.71 -8.14
N VAL A 331 -8.30 10.12 -8.85
CA VAL A 331 -7.28 10.78 -9.68
C VAL A 331 -7.18 10.15 -11.07
N LYS A 332 -6.48 10.82 -11.98
CA LYS A 332 -6.15 10.30 -13.32
C LYS A 332 -4.79 9.61 -13.39
N GLY A 333 -3.94 9.76 -12.38
CA GLY A 333 -2.68 9.03 -12.29
C GLY A 333 -1.78 9.45 -11.13
N TYR A 334 -0.58 8.89 -11.14
CA TYR A 334 0.39 8.95 -10.05
C TYR A 334 1.75 9.34 -10.62
N LEU A 335 2.31 10.44 -10.13
CA LEU A 335 3.68 10.86 -10.43
C LEU A 335 4.54 10.53 -9.22
N GLN A 336 5.54 9.67 -9.38
CA GLN A 336 6.50 9.36 -8.32
C GLN A 336 7.84 10.06 -8.58
N ILE A 337 8.44 10.60 -7.52
CA ILE A 337 9.78 11.17 -7.50
C ILE A 337 10.61 10.68 -6.30
N GLY A 338 11.94 10.63 -6.43
CA GLY A 338 12.88 10.49 -5.31
C GLY A 338 13.11 11.80 -4.53
N ASP A 339 13.63 11.71 -3.30
CA ASP A 339 13.92 12.86 -2.43
C ASP A 339 15.03 13.79 -2.95
N ASP A 340 15.79 13.35 -3.96
CA ASP A 340 16.78 14.14 -4.67
C ASP A 340 16.38 14.47 -6.11
N VAL A 341 15.08 14.57 -6.42
CA VAL A 341 14.59 15.11 -7.70
C VAL A 341 14.12 16.56 -7.56
N LEU A 342 14.74 17.48 -8.31
CA LEU A 342 14.23 18.84 -8.46
C LEU A 342 13.14 18.86 -9.52
N LEU A 343 11.87 18.96 -9.11
CA LEU A 343 10.72 18.94 -10.01
C LEU A 343 10.23 20.37 -10.35
N ASN A 344 10.33 20.76 -11.62
CA ASN A 344 9.72 21.98 -12.17
C ASN A 344 8.20 21.79 -12.24
N THR A 345 7.55 21.96 -11.10
CA THR A 345 6.18 21.46 -10.88
C THR A 345 5.15 22.15 -11.77
N TRP A 346 5.41 23.39 -12.20
CA TRP A 346 4.59 24.10 -13.19
C TRP A 346 4.48 23.35 -14.54
N ASN A 347 5.50 22.59 -14.95
CA ASN A 347 5.46 21.83 -16.21
C ASN A 347 4.59 20.56 -16.13
N ILE A 348 4.24 20.08 -14.92
CA ILE A 348 3.31 18.95 -14.76
C ILE A 348 1.87 19.34 -15.15
N VAL A 349 1.50 20.61 -15.05
CA VAL A 349 0.17 21.10 -15.43
C VAL A 349 -0.17 20.73 -16.88
N ALA A 350 0.82 20.78 -17.79
CA ALA A 350 0.66 20.44 -19.21
C ALA A 350 1.02 18.98 -19.56
N MET A 351 1.43 18.15 -18.61
CA MET A 351 1.84 16.76 -18.87
C MET A 351 0.65 15.88 -19.32
N PRO A 352 0.78 15.02 -20.34
CA PRO A 352 -0.28 14.09 -20.73
C PRO A 352 -0.69 13.18 -19.58
N ARG A 353 -2.00 12.90 -19.44
CA ARG A 353 -2.54 12.02 -18.38
C ARG A 353 -2.75 10.57 -18.83
N ASP A 354 -2.75 10.30 -20.13
CA ASP A 354 -3.32 9.05 -20.70
C ASP A 354 -2.29 7.96 -21.03
N ASP A 355 -1.00 8.24 -20.83
CA ASP A 355 0.12 7.34 -21.15
C ASP A 355 1.08 7.28 -19.95
N MET A 356 1.64 6.10 -19.67
CA MET A 356 2.77 5.96 -18.73
C MET A 356 4.01 6.68 -19.29
N MET A 357 4.77 7.37 -18.43
CA MET A 357 5.96 8.14 -18.82
C MET A 357 7.11 7.86 -17.87
N LEU A 358 8.34 7.73 -18.41
CA LEU A 358 9.58 7.58 -17.64
C LEU A 358 10.55 8.71 -17.94
N SER A 359 11.60 8.88 -17.11
CA SER A 359 12.78 9.65 -17.51
C SER A 359 13.43 9.06 -18.78
N PHE A 360 14.20 9.87 -19.53
CA PHE A 360 14.78 9.44 -20.81
C PHE A 360 15.94 8.43 -20.70
N SER A 361 16.58 8.30 -19.54
CA SER A 361 17.75 7.43 -19.35
C SER A 361 17.45 5.95 -19.61
N GLN A 362 17.82 5.43 -20.79
CA GLN A 362 17.62 4.03 -21.17
C GLN A 362 18.86 3.41 -21.80
N ARG A 363 19.20 2.20 -21.37
CA ARG A 363 20.25 1.35 -21.93
C ARG A 363 19.72 -0.06 -22.10
N PHE A 364 19.93 -0.65 -23.27
CA PHE A 364 19.48 -2.01 -23.60
C PHE A 364 20.62 -3.01 -23.40
N VAL A 365 20.28 -4.22 -22.97
CA VAL A 365 21.24 -5.28 -22.65
C VAL A 365 20.64 -6.66 -22.95
N GLU A 366 21.45 -7.59 -23.47
CA GLU A 366 21.00 -8.96 -23.72
C GLU A 366 20.89 -9.76 -22.41
N LEU A 367 19.70 -10.33 -22.17
CA LEU A 367 19.36 -11.08 -20.95
C LEU A 367 20.15 -12.37 -20.76
N ASN A 368 20.70 -12.95 -21.82
CA ASN A 368 21.34 -14.27 -21.79
C ASN A 368 22.87 -14.21 -21.87
N GLN A 369 23.47 -13.02 -21.72
CA GLN A 369 24.92 -12.84 -21.71
C GLN A 369 25.43 -12.47 -20.32
N ILE A 370 26.32 -13.29 -19.76
CA ILE A 370 27.10 -12.92 -18.57
C ILE A 370 28.10 -11.83 -19.00
N LYS A 371 28.04 -10.65 -18.37
CA LYS A 371 28.89 -9.50 -18.69
C LYS A 371 29.97 -9.35 -17.63
N ILE A 372 31.17 -9.87 -17.91
CA ILE A 372 32.29 -9.93 -16.94
C ILE A 372 32.81 -8.54 -16.53
N ASN A 373 32.67 -7.52 -17.39
CA ASN A 373 33.04 -6.13 -17.09
C ASN A 373 31.85 -5.17 -17.40
N PHE A 374 30.69 -5.40 -16.79
CA PHE A 374 29.55 -4.49 -16.96
C PHE A 374 29.72 -3.24 -16.08
N SER A 375 29.55 -2.06 -16.68
CA SER A 375 29.74 -0.78 -15.97
C SER A 375 28.62 -0.45 -14.96
N TRP A 376 27.53 -1.21 -14.98
CA TRP A 376 26.45 -1.10 -14.01
C TRP A 376 26.57 -2.23 -12.96
N PRO A 377 26.86 -1.91 -11.69
CA PRO A 377 27.37 -2.89 -10.71
C PRO A 377 26.34 -3.96 -10.30
N PHE A 378 25.05 -3.70 -10.48
CA PHE A 378 24.00 -4.59 -10.02
C PHE A 378 23.66 -5.74 -11.00
N TRP A 379 24.14 -5.69 -12.26
CA TRP A 379 23.75 -6.66 -13.30
C TRP A 379 24.00 -8.13 -12.89
N ASN A 380 25.20 -8.44 -12.40
CA ASN A 380 25.59 -9.78 -11.99
C ASN A 380 25.18 -10.12 -10.53
N THR A 381 24.28 -9.35 -9.92
CA THR A 381 23.79 -9.58 -8.55
C THR A 381 22.40 -10.22 -8.55
N TYR A 382 21.95 -10.70 -7.39
CA TYR A 382 20.60 -11.25 -7.21
C TYR A 382 19.47 -10.23 -7.47
N LEU A 383 19.78 -8.92 -7.55
CA LEU A 383 18.85 -7.84 -7.89
C LEU A 383 18.74 -7.57 -9.40
N GLY A 384 19.67 -8.13 -10.18
CA GLY A 384 19.94 -7.75 -11.57
C GLY A 384 19.37 -8.73 -12.60
N GLN A 385 20.27 -9.33 -13.39
CA GLN A 385 19.96 -10.20 -14.51
C GLN A 385 19.03 -11.37 -14.10
N SER A 386 19.36 -12.08 -13.03
CA SER A 386 18.60 -13.23 -12.55
C SER A 386 17.20 -12.83 -12.09
N ALA A 387 17.04 -11.70 -11.41
CA ALA A 387 15.75 -11.20 -10.97
C ALA A 387 14.80 -10.90 -12.15
N VAL A 388 15.32 -10.31 -13.24
CA VAL A 388 14.51 -10.10 -14.46
C VAL A 388 14.19 -11.43 -15.14
N GLN A 389 15.16 -12.35 -15.24
CA GLN A 389 14.92 -13.67 -15.82
C GLN A 389 13.82 -14.44 -15.07
N LEU A 390 13.85 -14.44 -13.73
CA LEU A 390 12.82 -15.05 -12.89
C LEU A 390 11.45 -14.34 -13.05
N SER A 391 11.42 -13.01 -13.10
CA SER A 391 10.19 -12.23 -13.32
C SER A 391 9.55 -12.53 -14.68
N LEU A 392 10.37 -12.68 -15.72
CA LEU A 392 9.90 -13.06 -17.06
C LEU A 392 9.52 -14.54 -17.15
N GLN A 393 10.16 -15.42 -16.38
CA GLN A 393 9.78 -16.82 -16.28
C GLN A 393 8.42 -17.00 -15.59
N ASP A 394 8.16 -16.29 -14.49
CA ASP A 394 6.84 -16.23 -13.84
C ASP A 394 5.74 -15.83 -14.84
N LEU A 395 5.99 -14.81 -15.66
CA LEU A 395 5.07 -14.36 -16.71
C LEU A 395 4.93 -15.36 -17.86
N GLN A 396 6.01 -16.00 -18.30
CA GLN A 396 5.97 -17.01 -19.38
C GLN A 396 5.18 -18.25 -18.95
N ASN A 397 5.39 -18.73 -17.72
CA ASN A 397 4.64 -19.82 -17.12
C ASN A 397 3.14 -19.48 -17.06
N ALA A 398 2.81 -18.29 -16.54
CA ALA A 398 1.42 -17.81 -16.47
C ALA A 398 0.75 -17.71 -17.85
N SER A 399 1.45 -17.18 -18.85
CA SER A 399 0.94 -17.07 -20.24
C SER A 399 0.74 -18.42 -20.94
N SER A 400 1.40 -19.48 -20.44
CA SER A 400 1.29 -20.85 -20.97
C SER A 400 0.26 -21.69 -20.22
N SER A 401 -0.24 -21.21 -19.07
CA SER A 401 -1.25 -21.92 -18.28
C SER A 401 -2.61 -21.85 -18.95
N GLN A 402 -3.21 -23.03 -19.18
CA GLN A 402 -4.61 -23.17 -19.57
C GLN A 402 -5.57 -23.13 -18.37
N THR A 403 -5.05 -23.12 -17.14
CA THR A 403 -5.85 -23.08 -15.91
C THR A 403 -5.64 -21.77 -15.17
N ASP A 404 -6.74 -21.14 -14.79
CA ASP A 404 -6.76 -19.89 -14.02
C ASP A 404 -6.49 -20.08 -12.53
N ALA A 405 -5.87 -21.19 -12.12
CA ALA A 405 -5.54 -21.47 -10.72
C ALA A 405 -4.66 -20.36 -10.08
N GLU A 406 -3.74 -19.77 -10.86
CA GLU A 406 -2.93 -18.63 -10.39
C GLU A 406 -3.64 -17.26 -10.46
N SER A 407 -4.82 -17.16 -11.07
CA SER A 407 -5.57 -15.89 -11.14
C SER A 407 -6.05 -15.44 -9.76
N SER A 408 -6.35 -16.39 -8.88
CA SER A 408 -6.65 -16.18 -7.45
C SER A 408 -5.57 -15.36 -6.72
N LYS A 409 -4.30 -15.48 -7.13
CA LYS A 409 -3.18 -14.73 -6.54
C LYS A 409 -3.16 -13.26 -6.97
N TYR A 410 -3.83 -12.92 -8.07
CA TYR A 410 -3.83 -11.58 -8.68
C TYR A 410 -5.26 -11.13 -9.03
N PRO A 411 -6.18 -10.99 -8.04
CA PRO A 411 -7.61 -10.76 -8.28
C PRO A 411 -7.96 -9.45 -9.02
N ARG A 412 -6.96 -8.60 -9.26
CA ARG A 412 -7.07 -7.34 -10.01
C ARG A 412 -7.05 -7.52 -11.53
N VAL A 413 -6.52 -8.64 -12.05
CA VAL A 413 -6.39 -8.92 -13.49
C VAL A 413 -6.54 -10.41 -13.78
N HIS A 414 -7.01 -10.75 -14.97
CA HIS A 414 -6.97 -12.14 -15.45
C HIS A 414 -5.52 -12.52 -15.76
N TYR A 415 -4.84 -13.20 -14.83
CA TYR A 415 -3.38 -13.26 -14.79
C TYR A 415 -2.73 -13.82 -16.06
N SER A 416 -3.23 -14.93 -16.63
CA SER A 416 -2.73 -15.50 -17.90
C SER A 416 -2.88 -14.53 -19.09
N SER A 417 -4.02 -13.83 -19.20
CA SER A 417 -4.27 -12.82 -20.24
C SER A 417 -3.36 -11.59 -20.08
N PHE A 418 -3.20 -11.10 -18.84
CA PHE A 418 -2.24 -10.05 -18.51
C PHE A 418 -0.80 -10.45 -18.90
N ALA A 419 -0.34 -11.63 -18.50
CA ALA A 419 1.00 -12.10 -18.78
C ALA A 419 1.27 -12.27 -20.28
N THR A 420 0.30 -12.82 -21.01
CA THR A 420 0.33 -12.93 -22.48
C THR A 420 0.45 -11.56 -23.15
N LYS A 421 -0.41 -10.59 -22.75
CA LYS A 421 -0.37 -9.20 -23.21
C LYS A 421 1.00 -8.56 -22.92
N PHE A 422 1.50 -8.72 -21.70
CA PHE A 422 2.75 -8.14 -21.21
C PHE A 422 3.97 -8.67 -21.97
N ILE A 423 4.12 -9.99 -22.09
CA ILE A 423 5.25 -10.62 -22.81
C ILE A 423 5.22 -10.24 -24.30
N ARG A 424 4.06 -10.28 -24.94
CA ARG A 424 3.88 -9.86 -26.35
C ARG A 424 4.28 -8.40 -26.55
N ASN A 425 3.84 -7.50 -25.68
CA ASN A 425 4.19 -6.08 -25.72
C ASN A 425 5.69 -5.87 -25.51
N LEU A 426 6.28 -6.50 -24.49
CA LEU A 426 7.72 -6.40 -24.19
C LEU A 426 8.56 -6.87 -25.38
N HIS A 427 8.26 -8.04 -25.93
CA HIS A 427 8.94 -8.58 -27.10
C HIS A 427 8.76 -7.70 -28.34
N GLY A 428 7.58 -7.12 -28.56
CA GLY A 428 7.32 -6.18 -29.66
C GLY A 428 8.05 -4.84 -29.52
N ASN A 429 8.27 -4.38 -28.28
CA ASN A 429 8.95 -3.11 -28.00
C ASN A 429 10.49 -3.22 -28.01
N ILE A 430 11.06 -4.26 -27.40
CA ILE A 430 12.51 -4.35 -27.15
C ILE A 430 13.16 -5.65 -27.68
N GLY A 431 12.37 -6.64 -28.09
CA GLY A 431 12.84 -7.94 -28.58
C GLY A 431 12.95 -9.02 -27.48
N PRO A 432 12.81 -10.31 -27.83
CA PRO A 432 12.63 -11.42 -26.87
C PRO A 432 13.89 -11.85 -26.10
N ARG A 433 15.03 -11.20 -26.34
CA ARG A 433 16.31 -11.48 -25.66
C ARG A 433 16.88 -10.25 -24.94
N MET A 434 16.15 -9.14 -24.94
CA MET A 434 16.61 -7.87 -24.41
C MET A 434 15.95 -7.56 -23.07
N SER A 435 16.70 -6.92 -22.20
CA SER A 435 16.21 -6.11 -21.10
C SER A 435 16.66 -4.67 -21.28
N VAL A 436 16.15 -3.80 -20.43
CA VAL A 436 16.45 -2.37 -20.42
C VAL A 436 16.64 -1.91 -18.97
N PHE A 437 17.62 -1.03 -18.77
CA PHE A 437 17.90 -0.43 -17.48
C PHE A 437 18.17 1.07 -17.60
N GLY A 438 18.07 1.79 -16.48
CA GLY A 438 18.37 3.21 -16.38
C GLY A 438 17.84 3.81 -15.07
N ALA A 439 17.99 5.12 -14.89
CA ALA A 439 17.52 5.82 -13.69
C ALA A 439 16.02 5.55 -13.42
N GLY A 440 15.63 5.49 -12.15
CA GLY A 440 14.27 5.15 -11.72
C GLY A 440 13.49 6.32 -11.11
N ASP A 441 14.17 7.45 -10.93
CA ASP A 441 13.87 8.40 -9.85
C ASP A 441 12.72 9.34 -10.17
N ILE A 442 12.20 9.32 -11.40
CA ILE A 442 10.94 9.96 -11.79
C ILE A 442 10.15 9.14 -12.81
N PHE A 443 8.86 8.92 -12.55
CA PHE A 443 7.93 8.30 -13.48
C PHE A 443 6.47 8.66 -13.20
N TYR A 444 5.64 8.60 -14.25
CA TYR A 444 4.19 8.77 -14.17
C TYR A 444 3.46 7.52 -14.66
N VAL A 445 2.42 7.09 -13.95
CA VAL A 445 1.51 6.00 -14.32
C VAL A 445 0.06 6.52 -14.33
N PRO A 446 -0.70 6.35 -15.44
CA PRO A 446 -2.11 6.68 -15.47
C PRO A 446 -2.94 5.70 -14.64
N GLU A 447 -4.04 6.15 -14.05
CA GLU A 447 -4.99 5.31 -13.30
C GLU A 447 -5.57 4.18 -14.18
N SER A 448 -5.70 4.41 -15.50
CA SER A 448 -6.13 3.39 -16.46
C SER A 448 -5.18 2.20 -16.61
N LEU A 449 -4.00 2.23 -15.98
CA LEU A 449 -3.03 1.13 -15.90
C LEU A 449 -2.74 0.71 -14.45
N SER A 450 -3.49 1.20 -13.45
CA SER A 450 -3.20 0.98 -12.03
C SER A 450 -3.17 -0.51 -11.65
N ASN A 451 -4.17 -1.28 -12.07
CA ASN A 451 -4.27 -2.72 -11.81
C ASN A 451 -3.14 -3.51 -12.48
N GLU A 452 -2.85 -3.27 -13.77
CA GLU A 452 -1.74 -3.94 -14.45
C GLU A 452 -0.37 -3.52 -13.88
N TYR A 453 -0.19 -2.27 -13.46
CA TYR A 453 1.04 -1.80 -12.82
C TYR A 453 1.24 -2.43 -11.44
N ILE A 454 0.17 -2.56 -10.63
CA ILE A 454 0.20 -3.29 -9.36
C ILE A 454 0.63 -4.74 -9.58
N THR A 455 -0.03 -5.47 -10.50
CA THR A 455 0.31 -6.87 -10.76
C THR A 455 1.74 -7.02 -11.27
N ALA A 456 2.19 -6.17 -12.20
CA ALA A 456 3.56 -6.19 -12.68
C ALA A 456 4.56 -5.91 -11.55
N THR A 457 4.29 -4.88 -10.72
CA THR A 457 5.11 -4.52 -9.56
C THR A 457 5.24 -5.69 -8.58
N ASP A 458 4.13 -6.33 -8.22
CA ASP A 458 4.13 -7.46 -7.29
C ASP A 458 4.96 -8.66 -7.83
N ILE A 459 5.01 -8.90 -9.16
CA ILE A 459 5.83 -9.95 -9.81
C ILE A 459 7.33 -9.61 -9.84
N PHE A 460 7.69 -8.37 -10.18
CA PHE A 460 9.09 -7.96 -10.20
C PHE A 460 9.65 -7.87 -8.78
N ARG A 461 8.81 -7.46 -7.82
CA ARG A 461 9.17 -7.32 -6.40
C ARG A 461 9.40 -8.65 -5.70
N ARG A 462 8.56 -9.67 -5.91
CA ARG A 462 8.75 -11.02 -5.33
C ARG A 462 10.03 -11.69 -5.83
N ASN A 463 10.45 -11.39 -7.06
CA ASN A 463 11.69 -11.87 -7.67
C ASN A 463 12.89 -10.95 -7.39
N SER A 464 12.75 -9.98 -6.48
CA SER A 464 13.81 -9.03 -6.06
C SER A 464 14.41 -8.20 -7.19
N CYS A 465 13.66 -7.90 -8.26
CA CYS A 465 14.15 -7.06 -9.34
C CYS A 465 14.20 -5.59 -8.91
N MET A 466 15.37 -4.97 -8.97
CA MET A 466 15.53 -3.58 -8.55
C MET A 466 14.95 -2.57 -9.55
N VAL A 467 14.63 -1.37 -9.05
CA VAL A 467 13.91 -0.30 -9.74
C VAL A 467 14.50 0.07 -11.10
N GLU A 468 15.83 0.18 -11.20
CA GLU A 468 16.52 0.58 -12.42
C GLU A 468 16.30 -0.42 -13.58
N LEU A 469 15.89 -1.66 -13.29
CA LEU A 469 15.43 -2.66 -14.26
C LEU A 469 13.89 -2.76 -14.28
N ALA A 470 13.29 -3.02 -13.12
CA ALA A 470 11.88 -3.38 -12.99
C ALA A 470 10.97 -2.34 -13.64
N LEU A 471 11.13 -1.06 -13.30
CA LEU A 471 10.29 0.03 -13.82
C LEU A 471 10.37 0.13 -15.35
N ARG A 472 11.55 -0.13 -15.94
CA ARG A 472 11.80 -0.07 -17.38
C ARG A 472 11.16 -1.25 -18.11
N VAL A 473 11.28 -2.46 -17.56
CA VAL A 473 10.66 -3.68 -18.13
C VAL A 473 9.13 -3.62 -17.97
N ILE A 474 8.62 -3.16 -16.82
CA ILE A 474 7.19 -2.89 -16.59
C ILE A 474 6.64 -1.92 -17.62
N TYR A 475 7.30 -0.76 -17.82
CA TYR A 475 6.89 0.21 -18.85
C TYR A 475 6.75 -0.42 -20.24
N TYR A 476 7.73 -1.20 -20.69
CA TYR A 476 7.68 -1.82 -22.03
C TYR A 476 6.76 -3.05 -22.14
N GLY A 477 6.41 -3.71 -21.04
CA GLY A 477 5.36 -4.73 -21.01
C GLY A 477 3.95 -4.13 -20.99
N LEU A 478 3.75 -2.98 -20.34
CA LEU A 478 2.45 -2.28 -20.31
C LEU A 478 2.20 -1.46 -21.59
N LYS A 479 3.23 -0.88 -22.20
CA LYS A 479 3.11 -0.06 -23.41
C LYS A 479 2.82 -0.92 -24.66
N GLN A 480 1.75 -0.58 -25.37
CA GLN A 480 1.46 -1.11 -26.71
C GLN A 480 2.60 -0.76 -27.71
N PRO A 481 3.20 -1.72 -28.44
CA PRO A 481 4.32 -1.47 -29.36
C PRO A 481 4.06 -0.42 -30.45
N GLU A 482 2.81 -0.31 -30.89
CA GLU A 482 2.36 0.66 -31.90
C GLU A 482 2.28 2.11 -31.39
N LYS A 483 2.26 2.33 -30.07
CA LYS A 483 2.18 3.67 -29.48
C LYS A 483 3.56 4.31 -29.38
N LYS A 484 3.65 5.61 -29.69
CA LYS A 484 4.86 6.40 -29.47
C LYS A 484 5.29 6.34 -27.99
N ARG A 485 6.60 6.21 -27.78
CA ARG A 485 7.21 6.26 -26.44
C ARG A 485 7.04 7.67 -25.86
N ALA A 486 6.63 7.75 -24.60
CA ALA A 486 6.43 9.00 -23.88
C ALA A 486 7.47 9.12 -22.77
N PHE A 487 8.16 10.26 -22.74
CA PHE A 487 9.23 10.54 -21.79
C PHE A 487 8.96 11.84 -21.06
N ILE A 488 9.32 11.88 -19.79
CA ILE A 488 9.34 13.10 -18.99
C ILE A 488 10.63 13.85 -19.37
N PRO A 489 10.55 15.10 -19.88
CA PRO A 489 11.74 15.85 -20.28
C PRO A 489 12.54 16.30 -19.05
N GLY A 490 13.86 16.22 -19.12
CA GLY A 490 14.75 16.56 -18.02
C GLY A 490 16.02 15.73 -17.98
N HIS A 491 16.78 15.90 -16.89
CA HIS A 491 18.16 15.47 -16.80
C HIS A 491 18.41 14.42 -15.71
N ASP A 492 18.88 13.24 -16.11
CA ASP A 492 19.47 12.21 -15.24
C ASP A 492 21.01 12.35 -15.24
N LEU A 493 21.56 13.06 -14.26
CA LEU A 493 22.97 13.42 -14.16
C LEU A 493 23.78 12.38 -13.39
N TRP A 494 24.94 12.01 -13.93
CA TRP A 494 25.83 10.99 -13.36
C TRP A 494 27.29 11.46 -13.34
N GLY A 495 28.17 10.73 -12.67
CA GLY A 495 29.60 11.00 -12.70
C GLY A 495 29.99 12.35 -12.09
N TYR A 496 30.52 13.26 -12.90
CA TYR A 496 30.95 14.60 -12.48
C TYR A 496 29.77 15.58 -12.43
N ASP A 497 28.87 15.51 -13.41
CA ASP A 497 27.75 16.44 -13.62
C ASP A 497 26.85 16.58 -12.38
N ARG A 498 26.65 15.46 -11.66
CA ARG A 498 25.87 15.41 -10.41
C ARG A 498 26.44 16.26 -9.25
N LYS A 499 27.62 16.84 -9.39
CA LYS A 499 28.24 17.73 -8.38
C LYS A 499 27.83 19.19 -8.53
N ALA A 500 27.30 19.59 -9.68
CA ALA A 500 26.83 20.94 -9.95
C ALA A 500 25.49 20.90 -10.73
N PRO A 501 24.45 20.23 -10.22
CA PRO A 501 23.20 19.99 -10.95
C PRO A 501 22.48 21.27 -11.40
N TRP A 502 22.70 22.39 -10.72
CA TRP A 502 22.20 23.72 -11.10
C TRP A 502 22.69 24.20 -12.48
N GLN A 503 23.84 23.72 -12.96
CA GLN A 503 24.37 24.07 -14.29
C GLN A 503 23.56 23.47 -15.44
N PHE A 504 22.75 22.44 -15.15
CA PHE A 504 21.87 21.76 -16.11
C PHE A 504 20.41 22.22 -15.97
N PHE A 505 20.15 23.33 -15.27
CA PHE A 505 18.79 23.82 -15.10
C PHE A 505 18.23 24.52 -16.33
N ASN A 506 17.07 24.03 -16.75
CA ASN A 506 16.23 24.64 -17.77
C ASN A 506 14.79 24.72 -17.23
N VAL A 507 14.17 25.89 -17.37
CA VAL A 507 12.79 26.15 -16.90
C VAL A 507 11.73 25.34 -17.68
N ASN A 508 12.07 24.89 -18.89
CA ASN A 508 11.18 24.12 -19.77
C ASN A 508 11.27 22.59 -19.55
N ASP A 509 12.31 22.10 -18.87
CA ASP A 509 12.40 20.70 -18.49
C ASP A 509 11.50 20.42 -17.28
N THR A 510 11.02 19.19 -17.13
CA THR A 510 10.17 18.81 -15.98
C THR A 510 10.99 18.52 -14.73
N PHE A 511 12.22 17.98 -14.86
CA PHE A 511 13.01 17.59 -13.69
C PHE A 511 14.54 17.66 -13.90
N ILE A 512 15.26 17.69 -12.77
CA ILE A 512 16.69 17.37 -12.69
C ILE A 512 16.90 16.39 -11.56
N HIS A 513 17.67 15.34 -11.82
CA HIS A 513 18.10 14.36 -10.83
C HIS A 513 19.62 14.15 -10.96
N PRO A 514 20.41 14.17 -9.86
CA PRO A 514 20.01 14.48 -8.50
C PRO A 514 20.13 15.99 -8.18
N PHE A 515 19.32 16.45 -7.23
CA PHE A 515 19.46 17.73 -6.54
C PHE A 515 19.01 17.56 -5.08
N LYS A 516 19.93 17.72 -4.13
CA LYS A 516 19.70 17.47 -2.70
C LYS A 516 19.57 18.78 -1.94
N TRP A 517 18.35 19.16 -1.57
CA TRP A 517 18.06 20.36 -0.76
C TRP A 517 18.95 20.52 0.48
N LEU A 518 19.28 19.42 1.16
CA LEU A 518 20.07 19.43 2.39
C LEU A 518 21.58 19.57 2.20
N LEU A 519 22.08 19.47 0.96
CA LEU A 519 23.49 19.52 0.58
C LEU A 519 23.76 20.59 -0.49
N ASP A 520 23.18 20.41 -1.68
CA ASP A 520 23.48 21.19 -2.88
C ASP A 520 23.03 22.64 -2.71
N ALA A 521 21.80 22.85 -2.24
CA ALA A 521 21.27 24.19 -1.95
C ALA A 521 22.00 24.92 -0.81
N LYS A 522 22.85 24.25 -0.02
CA LYS A 522 23.66 24.90 1.01
C LYS A 522 25.01 25.41 0.52
N THR A 523 25.51 24.92 -0.63
CA THR A 523 26.68 25.49 -1.32
C THR A 523 26.40 26.93 -1.75
N GLU A 524 27.43 27.74 -2.03
CA GLU A 524 27.23 29.12 -2.46
C GLU A 524 26.46 29.20 -3.80
N GLU A 525 26.96 28.50 -4.82
CA GLU A 525 26.33 28.43 -6.14
C GLU A 525 24.93 27.80 -6.10
N GLY A 526 24.77 26.66 -5.42
CA GLY A 526 23.48 25.97 -5.32
C GLY A 526 22.43 26.76 -4.52
N ARG A 527 22.86 27.55 -3.52
CA ARG A 527 21.98 28.50 -2.80
C ARG A 527 21.60 29.68 -3.68
N GLN A 528 22.56 30.23 -4.43
CA GLN A 528 22.30 31.29 -5.38
C GLN A 528 21.26 30.83 -6.42
N PHE A 529 21.47 29.66 -7.02
CA PHE A 529 20.54 29.00 -7.92
C PHE A 529 19.16 28.81 -7.29
N ALA A 530 19.08 28.19 -6.10
CA ALA A 530 17.80 27.93 -5.43
C ALA A 530 17.02 29.23 -5.18
N CYS A 531 17.67 30.24 -4.59
CA CYS A 531 17.02 31.47 -4.16
C CYS A 531 16.79 32.51 -5.27
N GLN A 532 17.60 32.51 -6.34
CA GLN A 532 17.53 33.53 -7.40
C GLN A 532 16.95 33.00 -8.72
N SER A 533 17.14 31.70 -9.01
CA SER A 533 16.63 31.07 -10.23
C SER A 533 15.38 30.24 -9.94
N TYR A 534 15.47 29.20 -9.12
CA TYR A 534 14.41 28.20 -8.98
C TYR A 534 13.17 28.69 -8.22
N LEU A 535 13.32 29.07 -6.94
CA LEU A 535 12.20 29.45 -6.08
C LEU A 535 11.40 30.66 -6.64
N PRO A 536 12.00 31.67 -7.31
CA PRO A 536 11.25 32.76 -7.94
C PRO A 536 10.39 32.40 -9.17
N PHE A 537 10.46 31.17 -9.70
CA PHE A 537 9.50 30.66 -10.69
C PHE A 537 8.25 30.04 -10.05
N LEU A 538 8.33 29.59 -8.79
CA LEU A 538 7.15 29.16 -8.03
C LEU A 538 6.22 30.36 -7.85
N GLY A 539 5.07 30.32 -8.52
CA GLY A 539 4.14 31.46 -8.57
C GLY A 539 3.97 32.11 -9.95
N ARG A 540 4.77 31.74 -10.97
CA ARG A 540 4.63 32.26 -12.34
C ARG A 540 3.84 31.32 -13.24
N THR A 541 2.52 31.35 -13.08
CA THR A 541 1.52 30.68 -13.93
C THR A 541 0.31 31.57 -14.02
#